data_AF-A0A6C0AVB4-F1
#
_entry.id   AF-A0A6C0AVB4-F1
#
_cell.length_a   1.000
_cell.length_b   1.000
_cell.length_c   1.000
_cell.angle_alpha   90.00
_cell.angle_beta   90.00
_cell.angle_gamma   90.00
#
_symmetry.space_group_name_H-M   'P 1'
#
loop_
_entity.id
_entity.type
_entity.pdbx_description
1 polymer ?
#
loop_
_entity_poly.entity_id
_entity_poly.type
_entity_poly.pdbx_seq_one_letter_code
_entity_poly.pdbx_strand_id
1 'polypeptide(L)' 'MNHNTPSPLYEVNIDFDEASRAWRANKKHIGNCHYVYVCGTICKNGNPCQKIVKNGGLCHIHNKNLSGKKRKKNSIL' A
#
# COMPACT_ATOMS: atom_id res chain seq x y z
N MET A 1 -33.37 -16.92 -20.92
CA MET A 1 -33.41 -15.79 -19.98
C MET A 1 -32.66 -14.63 -20.62
N ASN A 2 -33.32 -13.50 -20.85
CA ASN A 2 -32.72 -12.35 -21.55
C ASN A 2 -32.19 -11.38 -20.48
N HIS A 3 -30.89 -11.42 -20.20
CA HIS A 3 -30.24 -10.48 -19.29
C HIS A 3 -29.95 -9.17 -20.04
N ASN A 4 -30.83 -8.17 -19.88
CA ASN A 4 -30.55 -6.80 -20.31
C ASN A 4 -29.66 -6.15 -19.25
N THR A 5 -28.35 -6.30 -19.38
CA THR A 5 -27.38 -5.69 -18.46
C THR A 5 -27.03 -4.29 -18.97
N PRO A 6 -27.32 -3.21 -18.22
CA PRO A 6 -26.93 -1.88 -18.63
C PRO A 6 -25.40 -1.78 -18.67
N SER A 7 -24.88 -1.15 -19.72
CA SER A 7 -23.45 -0.88 -19.84
C SER A 7 -22.96 -0.01 -18.68
N PRO A 8 -21.74 -0.28 -18.16
CA PRO A 8 -21.23 0.42 -16.97
C PRO A 8 -21.08 1.92 -17.23
N LEU A 9 -21.40 2.72 -16.21
CA LEU A 9 -21.33 4.18 -16.27
C LEU A 9 -19.90 4.72 -16.39
N TYR A 10 -18.89 3.91 -16.07
CA TYR A 10 -17.48 4.26 -16.12
C TYR A 10 -16.67 3.15 -16.81
N GLU A 11 -15.65 3.56 -17.54
CA GLU A 11 -14.66 2.66 -18.11
C GLU A 11 -13.84 2.01 -16.98
N VAL A 12 -13.74 0.68 -17.00
CA VAL A 12 -13.07 -0.11 -15.96
C VAL A 12 -11.65 -0.42 -16.40
N ASN A 13 -10.73 0.52 -16.15
CA ASN A 13 -9.29 0.35 -16.38
C ASN A 13 -8.57 -0.04 -15.08
N ILE A 14 -8.69 -1.31 -14.69
CA ILE A 14 -8.03 -1.83 -13.47
C ILE A 14 -6.65 -2.39 -13.83
N ASP A 15 -5.58 -1.71 -13.39
CA ASP A 15 -4.22 -2.25 -13.42
C ASP A 15 -4.03 -3.20 -12.23
N PHE A 16 -4.23 -4.50 -12.47
CA PHE A 16 -4.03 -5.54 -11.47
C PHE A 16 -2.56 -5.70 -11.06
N ASP A 17 -1.61 -5.38 -11.93
CA ASP A 17 -0.18 -5.52 -11.64
C ASP A 17 0.29 -4.43 -10.70
N GLU A 18 -0.10 -3.17 -10.93
CA GLU A 18 0.14 -2.08 -10.01
C GLU A 18 -0.56 -2.32 -8.67
N ALA A 19 -1.83 -2.72 -8.69
CA ALA A 19 -2.56 -3.03 -7.46
C ALA A 19 -1.86 -4.16 -6.65
N SER A 20 -1.38 -5.19 -7.35
CA SER A 20 -0.64 -6.30 -6.74
C SER A 20 0.68 -5.84 -6.13
N ARG A 21 1.44 -4.99 -6.84
CA ARG A 21 2.69 -4.40 -6.33
C ARG A 21 2.44 -3.54 -5.09
N ALA A 22 1.41 -2.70 -5.11
CA ALA A 22 1.05 -1.85 -3.98
C ALA A 22 0.64 -2.70 -2.75
N TRP A 23 -0.12 -3.77 -2.96
CA TRP A 23 -0.50 -4.69 -1.89
C TRP A 23 0.72 -5.40 -1.28
N ARG A 24 1.63 -5.90 -2.13
CA ARG A 24 2.90 -6.53 -1.72
C ARG A 24 3.87 -5.54 -1.06
N ALA A 25 3.79 -4.25 -1.36
CA ALA A 25 4.62 -3.24 -0.67
C ALA A 25 4.24 -3.08 0.82
N ASN A 26 2.96 -3.28 1.15
CA ASN A 26 2.43 -3.17 2.51
C ASN A 26 2.44 -4.49 3.28
N LYS A 27 2.68 -5.62 2.61
CA LYS A 27 2.67 -6.96 3.19
C LYS A 27 3.88 -7.76 2.78
N LYS A 28 4.57 -8.33 3.77
CA LYS A 28 5.69 -9.23 3.54
C LYS A 28 5.21 -10.68 3.55
N HIS A 29 5.58 -11.44 2.52
CA HIS A 29 5.38 -12.89 2.50
C HIS A 29 6.33 -13.56 3.50
N ILE A 30 5.79 -14.46 4.32
CA ILE A 30 6.55 -15.18 5.36
C ILE A 30 6.61 -16.69 5.13
N GLY A 31 6.22 -17.17 3.93
CA GLY A 31 6.10 -18.59 3.60
C GLY A 31 4.67 -19.13 3.73
N ASN A 32 4.41 -20.32 3.19
CA ASN A 32 3.12 -21.04 3.24
C ASN A 32 1.89 -20.18 2.86
N CYS A 33 2.03 -19.27 1.89
CA CYS A 33 0.98 -18.32 1.50
C CYS A 33 0.53 -17.34 2.62
N HIS A 34 1.28 -17.22 3.71
CA HIS A 34 1.02 -16.27 4.78
C HIS A 34 1.69 -14.92 4.51
N TYR A 35 0.99 -13.85 4.93
CA TYR A 35 1.44 -12.48 4.77
C TYR A 35 1.26 -11.71 6.06
N VAL A 36 2.24 -10.87 6.39
CA VAL A 36 2.18 -9.98 7.56
C VAL A 36 2.34 -8.54 7.11
N TYR A 37 1.68 -7.62 7.81
CA TYR A 37 1.82 -6.19 7.52
C TYR A 37 3.23 -5.70 7.86
N VAL A 38 3.72 -4.77 7.04
CA VAL A 38 4.97 -4.04 7.28
C VAL A 38 4.71 -2.55 7.41
N CYS A 39 5.69 -1.84 7.97
CA CYS A 39 5.60 -0.41 8.26
C CYS A 39 5.35 0.47 7.03
N GLY A 40 5.93 0.17 5.87
CA GLY A 40 5.73 0.91 4.62
C GLY A 40 6.28 2.33 4.55
N THR A 41 6.68 2.93 5.67
CA THR A 41 7.22 4.30 5.73
C THR A 41 8.50 4.44 4.93
N ILE A 42 8.61 5.48 4.10
CA ILE A 42 9.81 5.78 3.33
C ILE A 42 10.96 6.15 4.28
N CYS A 43 12.02 5.35 4.26
CA CYS A 43 13.24 5.58 5.01
C CYS A 43 14.08 6.68 4.35
N LYS A 44 15.10 7.18 5.07
CA LYS A 44 16.02 8.22 4.55
C LYS A 44 16.76 7.82 3.26
N ASN A 45 16.89 6.52 3.01
CA ASN A 45 17.48 5.96 1.79
C ASN A 45 16.50 5.88 0.60
N GLY A 46 15.27 6.41 0.74
CA GLY A 46 14.23 6.35 -0.29
C GLY A 46 13.46 5.04 -0.35
N ASN A 47 13.89 3.99 0.37
CA ASN A 47 13.24 2.69 0.36
C ASN A 47 12.14 2.57 1.43
N PRO A 48 11.05 1.83 1.17
CA PRO A 48 10.01 1.60 2.16
C PRO A 48 10.47 0.67 3.29
N CYS A 49 10.08 0.97 4.51
CA CYS A 49 10.42 0.19 5.69
C CYS A 49 9.71 -1.17 5.71
N GLN A 50 10.48 -2.25 5.74
CA GLN A 50 9.99 -3.64 5.72
C GLN A 50 9.87 -4.28 7.12
N LYS A 51 9.87 -3.48 8.19
CA LYS A 51 9.68 -4.01 9.56
C LYS A 51 8.23 -4.45 9.76
N ILE A 52 8.04 -5.66 10.27
CA ILE A 52 6.73 -6.26 10.55
C ILE A 52 6.02 -5.46 11.65
N VAL A 53 4.70 -5.30 11.51
CA VAL A 53 3.82 -4.61 12.45
C VAL A 53 2.57 -5.43 12.72
N LYS A 54 2.07 -5.41 13.96
CA LYS A 54 0.93 -6.27 14.37
C LYS A 54 -0.42 -5.81 13.80
N ASN A 55 -0.64 -4.49 13.61
CA ASN A 55 -1.93 -3.91 13.19
C ASN A 55 -1.81 -2.91 12.01
N GLY A 56 -0.93 -3.15 11.03
CA GLY A 56 -0.88 -2.29 9.82
C GLY A 56 -0.46 -0.83 10.06
N GLY A 57 0.26 -0.57 11.16
CA GLY A 57 0.73 0.77 11.56
C GLY A 57 2.23 0.98 11.38
N LEU A 58 2.78 1.90 12.17
CA LEU A 58 4.21 2.22 12.16
C LEU A 58 5.00 1.24 13.05
N CYS A 59 6.22 0.90 12.65
CA CYS A 59 7.13 0.15 13.51
C CYS A 59 7.61 1.00 14.69
N HIS A 60 8.19 0.40 15.73
CA HIS A 60 8.66 1.13 16.93
C HIS A 60 9.63 2.29 16.65
N ILE A 61 10.33 2.27 15.51
CA ILE A 61 11.24 3.33 15.06
C ILE A 61 10.44 4.52 14.48
N HIS A 62 9.44 4.22 13.65
CA HIS A 62 8.64 5.24 12.97
C HIS A 62 7.44 5.72 13.80
N ASN A 63 6.99 4.95 14.79
CA ASN A 63 5.90 5.33 15.69
C ASN A 63 6.22 6.57 16.54
N LYS A 64 7.51 6.90 16.71
CA LYS A 64 7.95 8.05 17.52
C LYS A 64 7.89 9.40 16.79
N ASN A 65 7.57 9.43 15.49
CA ASN A 65 7.76 10.62 14.64
C ASN A 65 6.46 11.24 14.06
N LEU A 66 5.30 11.03 14.68
CA LEU A 66 4.09 11.80 14.33
C LEU A 66 4.18 13.29 14.71
N SER A 67 5.25 13.74 15.38
CA SER A 67 5.47 15.16 15.73
C SER A 67 6.18 15.99 14.66
N GLY A 68 6.64 15.44 13.54
CA GLY A 68 7.36 16.29 12.58
C GLY A 68 7.70 15.68 11.23
N LYS A 69 6.80 15.82 10.25
CA LYS A 69 7.07 16.42 8.93
C LYS A 69 5.86 16.22 8.01
N LYS A 70 5.28 17.34 7.58
CA LYS A 70 4.22 17.46 6.57
C LYS A 70 4.62 16.71 5.31
N ARG A 71 3.76 15.81 4.82
CA ARG A 71 3.85 15.22 3.49
C ARG A 71 3.91 16.35 2.45
N LYS A 72 5.06 16.55 1.78
CA LYS A 72 5.07 17.31 0.53
C LYS A 72 4.34 16.45 -0.50
N LYS A 73 3.13 16.89 -0.88
CA LYS A 73 2.47 16.40 -2.10
C LYS A 73 3.38 16.78 -3.26
N ASN A 74 3.92 15.80 -3.98
CA ASN A 74 4.46 16.09 -5.31
C ASN A 74 3.25 16.33 -6.22
N SER A 75 2.99 17.61 -6.51
CA SER A 75 2.24 18.03 -7.69
C SER A 75 3.18 17.85 -8.89
N ILE A 76 2.86 16.88 -9.75
CA ILE A 76 3.43 16.84 -11.09
C ILE A 76 2.60 17.79 -11.95
N LEU A 77 3.31 18.74 -12.55
CA LEU A 77 2.88 19.67 -13.60
C LEU A 77 2.64 18.90 -14.90
#